data_AF-A0A3C2AMP2-F1
#
_entry.id   AF-A0A3C2AMP2-F1
#
_cell.length_a   1.000
_cell.length_b   1.000
_cell.length_c   1.000
_cell.angle_alpha   90.00
_cell.angle_beta   90.00
_cell.angle_gamma   90.00
#
_symmetry.space_group_name_H-M   'P 1'
#
loop_
_entity.id
_entity.type
_entity.pdbx_description
1 polymer ?
#
loop_
_entity_poly.entity_id
_entity_poly.type
_entity_poly.pdbx_seq_one_letter_code
_entity_poly.pdbx_strand_id
1 'polypeptide(L)'
;MGVIFQLMLSVVLFACGSTSSEPENNETLNQTPEEVVDGKLSLEVSIKGASNDLAKLLGVFGNQNFIADSARSDANGKFVFDADTLLPSGFYYLMLGSDNSYFQLVLDKDQEFKLEATKGDYVNSMRVEGCLDNELLYKNLKFEAEFGTRLQPVNKQLAALSEGTAEYNGVKAKQEALIKERVDHVQWFSNNHPNAFFTKFKMSGQNPDLTYPKLPSG
;
A
#
# COMPACT_ATOMS: atom_id res chain seq x y z
N MET A 1 17.22 -31.04 11.67
CA MET A 1 18.07 -32.10 11.07
C MET A 1 17.83 -32.06 9.58
N GLY A 2 18.81 -31.54 8.85
CA GLY A 2 18.77 -31.43 7.39
C GLY A 2 19.51 -32.58 6.72
N VAL A 3 19.17 -32.84 5.47
CA VAL A 3 19.93 -33.62 4.47
C VAL A 3 19.53 -33.00 3.12
N ILE A 4 20.23 -31.98 2.62
CA ILE A 4 21.40 -32.03 1.71
C ILE A 4 21.22 -33.04 0.58
N PHE A 5 20.82 -32.56 -0.60
CA PHE A 5 21.12 -33.22 -1.86
C PHE A 5 21.63 -32.16 -2.85
N GLN A 6 22.94 -32.13 -3.00
CA GLN A 6 23.69 -31.25 -3.89
C GLN A 6 24.38 -32.18 -4.88
N LEU A 7 23.94 -32.16 -6.14
CA LEU A 7 24.62 -32.85 -7.23
C LEU A 7 25.31 -31.79 -8.09
N MET A 8 26.59 -31.56 -7.79
CA MET A 8 27.53 -30.84 -8.65
C MET A 8 27.96 -31.78 -9.79
N LEU A 9 27.74 -31.35 -11.04
CA LEU A 9 28.40 -31.94 -12.19
C LEU A 9 29.31 -30.88 -12.82
N SER A 10 30.58 -30.90 -12.39
CA SER A 10 31.65 -30.08 -12.96
C SER A 10 32.16 -30.72 -14.24
N VAL A 11 32.01 -30.05 -15.38
CA VAL A 11 32.79 -30.33 -16.59
C VAL A 11 33.77 -29.17 -16.76
N VAL A 12 35.05 -29.46 -16.54
CA VAL A 12 36.17 -28.56 -16.85
C VAL A 12 36.71 -28.95 -18.22
N LEU A 13 36.70 -28.02 -19.16
CA LEU A 13 37.55 -28.07 -20.35
C LEU A 13 38.32 -26.74 -20.45
N PHE A 14 39.63 -26.84 -20.30
CA PHE A 14 40.61 -25.81 -20.64
C PHE A 14 40.97 -25.94 -22.13
N ALA A 15 40.96 -24.84 -22.89
CA ALA A 15 42.14 -24.33 -23.62
C ALA A 15 41.82 -23.19 -24.62
N CYS A 16 42.62 -22.12 -24.49
CA CYS A 16 43.17 -21.21 -25.51
C CYS A 16 42.27 -20.34 -26.40
N GLY A 17 42.18 -19.06 -26.02
CA GLY A 17 42.90 -17.97 -26.69
C GLY A 17 42.43 -17.50 -28.08
N SER A 18 41.54 -16.50 -28.09
CA SER A 18 41.70 -15.32 -28.94
C SER A 18 40.93 -14.14 -28.33
N THR A 19 41.60 -13.01 -28.29
CA THR A 19 41.13 -11.73 -27.78
C THR A 19 40.06 -11.15 -28.71
N SER A 20 38.83 -11.05 -28.24
CA SER A 20 37.88 -10.03 -28.67
C SER A 20 37.18 -9.50 -27.43
N SER A 21 37.55 -8.29 -27.03
CA SER A 21 36.84 -7.50 -26.03
C SER A 21 35.44 -7.22 -26.57
N GLU A 22 34.45 -7.99 -26.11
CA GLU A 22 33.06 -7.60 -26.21
C GLU A 22 32.87 -6.37 -25.30
N PRO A 23 32.23 -5.29 -25.77
CA PRO A 23 31.93 -4.17 -24.90
C PRO A 23 30.86 -4.63 -23.90
N GLU A 24 31.15 -4.48 -22.62
CA GLU A 24 30.13 -4.46 -21.58
C GLU A 24 29.14 -3.35 -21.92
N ASN A 25 27.99 -3.75 -22.47
CA ASN A 25 26.83 -2.89 -22.53
C ASN A 25 26.41 -2.63 -21.08
N ASN A 26 26.93 -1.54 -20.51
CA ASN A 26 26.29 -0.86 -19.40
C ASN A 26 24.91 -0.43 -19.90
N GLU A 27 23.92 -1.31 -19.76
CA GLU A 27 22.52 -0.90 -19.71
C GLU A 27 22.38 0.01 -18.49
N THR A 28 22.65 1.28 -18.73
CA THR A 28 22.11 2.37 -17.94
C THR A 28 20.61 2.22 -18.12
N LEU A 29 19.96 1.56 -17.16
CA LEU A 29 18.51 1.50 -17.10
C LEU A 29 18.03 2.94 -17.19
N ASN A 30 17.51 3.26 -18.37
CA ASN A 30 17.03 4.57 -18.76
C ASN A 30 15.89 4.89 -17.81
N GLN A 31 16.20 5.58 -16.69
CA GLN A 31 15.20 6.23 -15.88
C GLN A 31 14.45 7.13 -16.85
N THR A 32 13.20 6.77 -17.12
CA THR A 32 12.31 7.71 -17.81
C THR A 32 12.35 8.97 -16.96
N PRO A 33 12.74 10.14 -17.52
CA PRO A 33 12.75 11.36 -16.73
C PRO A 33 11.33 11.52 -16.16
N GLU A 34 11.18 11.34 -14.85
CA GLU A 34 9.96 11.76 -14.17
C GLU A 34 9.84 13.24 -14.50
N GLU A 35 8.77 13.59 -15.22
CA GLU A 35 8.54 14.96 -15.65
C GLU A 35 8.46 15.81 -14.39
N VAL A 36 9.46 16.66 -14.16
CA VAL A 36 9.48 17.56 -13.01
C VAL A 36 8.39 18.58 -13.24
N VAL A 37 7.30 18.46 -12.50
CA VAL A 37 6.15 19.36 -12.61
C VAL A 37 6.35 20.50 -11.62
N ASP A 38 6.41 21.74 -12.13
CA ASP A 38 6.40 22.94 -11.31
C ASP A 38 5.16 22.96 -10.40
N GLY A 39 5.35 23.29 -9.12
CA GLY A 39 4.26 23.41 -8.16
C GLY A 39 4.79 23.56 -6.75
N LYS A 40 3.97 23.31 -5.73
CA LYS A 40 4.42 23.41 -4.34
C LYS A 40 4.07 22.15 -3.59
N LEU A 41 5.11 21.41 -3.20
CA LEU A 41 5.02 20.38 -2.18
C LEU A 41 5.14 21.08 -0.83
N SER A 42 4.17 20.86 0.06
CA SER A 42 4.26 21.25 1.46
C SER A 42 3.54 20.24 2.34
N LEU A 43 4.28 19.24 2.78
CA LEU A 43 3.79 18.15 3.61
C LEU A 43 4.37 18.27 5.02
N GLU A 44 3.52 18.63 5.97
CA GLU A 44 3.86 18.60 7.39
C GLU A 44 3.36 17.31 8.03
N VAL A 45 4.24 16.56 8.69
CA VAL A 45 3.89 15.32 9.37
C VAL A 45 4.30 15.39 10.82
N SER A 46 3.36 15.28 11.75
CA SER A 46 3.64 15.25 13.19
C SER A 46 3.38 13.86 13.74
N ILE A 47 4.44 13.19 14.23
CA ILE A 47 4.33 11.86 14.80
C ILE A 47 4.73 11.90 16.28
N LYS A 48 3.74 11.77 17.15
CA LYS A 48 3.98 11.65 18.58
C LYS A 48 4.81 10.40 18.85
N GLY A 49 5.97 10.60 19.49
CA GLY A 49 6.91 9.53 19.82
C GLY A 49 8.02 9.29 18.79
N ALA A 50 8.17 10.17 17.79
CA ALA A 50 9.21 10.09 16.77
C ALA A 50 10.14 11.32 16.77
N SER A 51 10.63 11.74 17.93
CA SER A 51 11.55 12.89 18.06
C SER A 51 12.93 12.59 17.47
N ASN A 52 13.52 13.54 16.71
CA ASN A 52 14.84 13.42 16.09
C ASN A 52 15.04 12.18 15.19
N ASP A 53 13.96 11.60 14.69
CA ASP A 53 13.96 10.39 13.86
C ASP A 53 14.15 10.75 12.37
N LEU A 54 14.64 9.81 11.58
CA LEU A 54 14.70 9.96 10.12
C LEU A 54 13.43 9.37 9.52
N ALA A 55 12.76 10.09 8.62
CA ALA A 55 11.70 9.55 7.79
C ALA A 55 12.15 9.48 6.34
N LYS A 56 11.72 8.45 5.63
CA LYS A 56 11.83 8.32 4.18
C LYS A 56 10.43 8.27 3.58
N LEU A 57 10.18 9.13 2.60
CA LEU A 57 8.98 9.08 1.77
C LEU A 57 9.28 8.17 0.58
N LEU A 58 8.54 7.07 0.47
CA LEU A 58 8.74 6.04 -0.54
C LEU A 58 7.57 6.04 -1.51
N GLY A 59 7.83 6.28 -2.79
CA GLY A 59 6.83 6.12 -3.85
C GLY A 59 6.77 4.69 -4.37
N VAL A 60 5.60 4.24 -4.82
CA VAL A 60 5.38 2.91 -5.40
C VAL A 60 5.14 3.04 -6.89
N PHE A 61 5.98 2.39 -7.70
CA PHE A 61 5.82 2.30 -9.15
C PHE A 61 5.91 0.85 -9.62
N GLY A 62 4.77 0.31 -10.07
CA GLY A 62 4.65 -1.11 -10.41
C GLY A 62 5.01 -2.00 -9.22
N ASN A 63 6.10 -2.77 -9.38
CA ASN A 63 6.58 -3.71 -8.34
C ASN A 63 7.80 -3.17 -7.57
N GLN A 64 8.15 -1.89 -7.75
CA GLN A 64 9.32 -1.27 -7.15
C GLN A 64 8.93 -0.09 -6.27
N ASN A 65 9.74 0.14 -5.24
CA ASN A 65 9.66 1.34 -4.41
C ASN A 65 10.89 2.22 -4.70
N PHE A 66 10.69 3.52 -4.74
CA PHE A 66 11.77 4.50 -4.84
C PHE A 66 11.71 5.47 -3.66
N ILE A 67 12.85 6.05 -3.27
CA ILE A 67 12.88 7.10 -2.25
C ILE A 67 12.57 8.41 -2.96
N ALA A 68 11.41 9.00 -2.65
CA ALA A 68 11.00 10.29 -3.19
C ALA A 68 11.66 11.44 -2.42
N ASP A 69 11.74 11.32 -1.09
CA ASP A 69 12.37 12.33 -0.23
C ASP A 69 12.73 11.73 1.15
N SER A 70 13.45 12.48 1.98
CA SER A 70 13.72 12.16 3.38
C SER A 70 13.80 13.42 4.24
N ALA A 71 13.26 13.34 5.46
CA ALA A 71 13.31 14.44 6.42
C ALA A 71 13.69 13.90 7.80
N ARG A 72 14.35 14.72 8.61
CA ARG A 72 14.55 14.43 10.04
C ARG A 72 13.54 15.24 10.84
N SER A 73 12.89 14.60 11.81
CA SER A 73 11.97 15.33 12.69
C SER A 73 12.70 16.21 13.70
N ASP A 74 12.00 17.24 14.16
CA ASP A 74 12.42 18.04 15.31
C ASP A 74 12.26 17.27 16.65
N ALA A 75 12.51 17.97 17.77
CA ALA A 75 12.35 17.43 19.11
C ALA A 75 10.91 17.02 19.45
N ASN A 76 9.91 17.54 18.73
CA ASN A 76 8.49 17.25 18.93
C ASN A 76 7.97 16.14 17.99
N GLY A 77 8.80 15.64 17.07
CA GLY A 77 8.40 14.65 16.09
C GLY A 77 7.73 15.24 14.83
N LYS A 78 7.95 16.52 14.53
CA LYS A 78 7.49 17.17 13.30
C LYS A 78 8.51 17.00 12.18
N PHE A 79 8.09 16.38 11.09
CA PHE A 79 8.78 16.30 9.81
C PHE A 79 8.19 17.32 8.84
N VAL A 80 9.04 17.86 7.97
CA VAL A 80 8.63 18.83 6.95
C VAL A 80 9.28 18.40 5.63
N PHE A 81 8.45 18.23 4.61
CA PHE A 81 8.85 17.98 3.23
C PHE A 81 8.33 19.15 2.39
N ASP A 82 9.23 19.96 1.84
CA ASP A 82 8.89 21.15 1.07
C ASP A 82 9.75 21.20 -0.22
N ALA A 83 9.12 21.50 -1.34
CA ALA A 83 9.80 21.71 -2.63
C ALA A 83 8.96 22.60 -3.57
N ASP A 84 9.63 23.26 -4.51
CA ASP A 84 9.00 24.04 -5.61
C ASP A 84 8.62 23.14 -6.81
N THR A 85 8.52 21.83 -6.57
CA THR A 85 8.15 20.81 -7.56
C THR A 85 7.21 19.80 -6.91
N LEU A 86 6.22 19.33 -7.66
CA LEU A 86 5.32 18.28 -7.19
C LEU A 86 5.95 16.91 -7.31
N LEU A 87 5.62 16.02 -6.36
CA LEU A 87 5.87 14.60 -6.52
C LEU A 87 4.86 13.98 -7.51
N PRO A 88 5.20 12.90 -8.22
CA PRO A 88 4.23 12.21 -9.07
C PRO A 88 2.99 11.76 -8.29
N SER A 89 1.80 11.89 -8.88
CA SER A 89 0.58 11.34 -8.28
C SER A 89 0.73 9.84 -8.07
N GLY A 90 0.36 9.33 -6.90
CA GLY A 90 0.62 7.93 -6.59
C GLY A 90 0.35 7.53 -5.16
N PHE A 91 0.70 6.27 -4.90
CA PHE A 91 0.66 5.69 -3.58
C PHE A 91 2.06 5.71 -2.96
N TYR A 92 2.13 6.12 -1.70
CA TYR A 92 3.36 6.35 -0.98
C TYR A 92 3.33 5.74 0.42
N TYR A 93 4.52 5.52 0.97
CA TYR A 93 4.73 5.22 2.38
C TYR A 93 5.61 6.29 3.01
N LEU A 94 5.31 6.68 4.25
CA LEU A 94 6.29 7.34 5.10
C LEU A 94 6.81 6.32 6.11
N MET A 95 8.11 6.04 6.05
CA MET A 95 8.78 5.03 6.86
C MET A 95 9.77 5.68 7.83
N LEU A 96 9.66 5.34 9.11
CA LEU A 96 10.57 5.78 10.17
C LEU A 96 11.84 4.93 10.19
N GLY A 97 12.98 5.58 10.34
CA GLY A 97 14.30 4.94 10.33
C GLY A 97 14.64 4.24 11.64
N SER A 98 14.04 4.66 12.77
CA SER A 98 14.32 4.06 14.08
C SER A 98 13.80 2.62 14.23
N ASP A 99 12.67 2.28 13.61
CA ASP A 99 12.04 0.96 13.75
C ASP A 99 11.45 0.38 12.45
N ASN A 100 11.66 1.06 11.32
CA ASN A 100 11.06 0.72 10.02
C ASN A 100 9.53 0.66 10.03
N SER A 101 8.87 1.23 11.05
CA SER A 101 7.43 1.37 11.05
C SER A 101 7.02 2.40 10.01
N TYR A 102 5.85 2.21 9.40
CA TYR A 102 5.42 3.04 8.29
C TYR A 102 3.90 3.24 8.30
N PHE A 103 3.46 4.24 7.54
CA PHE A 103 2.07 4.43 7.21
C PHE A 103 1.90 4.86 5.76
N GLN A 104 0.67 4.71 5.27
CA GLN A 104 0.31 4.92 3.88
C GLN A 104 -0.17 6.35 3.66
N LEU A 105 0.12 6.90 2.50
CA LEU A 105 -0.47 8.15 2.02
C LEU A 105 -0.61 8.10 0.51
N VAL A 106 -1.51 8.91 -0.02
CA VAL A 106 -1.69 9.11 -1.46
C VAL A 106 -1.41 10.57 -1.79
N LEU A 107 -0.78 10.80 -2.94
CA LEU A 107 -0.52 12.13 -3.47
C LEU A 107 -1.24 12.28 -4.82
N ASP A 108 -1.85 13.43 -5.04
CA ASP A 108 -2.31 13.86 -6.36
C ASP A 108 -1.83 15.30 -6.59
N LYS A 109 -2.62 16.16 -7.22
CA LYS A 109 -2.22 17.54 -7.58
C LYS A 109 -2.10 18.45 -6.35
N ASP A 110 -2.93 18.24 -5.34
CA ASP A 110 -2.93 19.03 -4.11
C ASP A 110 -1.97 18.41 -3.09
N GLN A 111 -0.76 18.95 -2.99
CA GLN A 111 0.33 18.44 -2.12
C GLN A 111 0.67 19.38 -0.97
N GLU A 112 -0.30 20.20 -0.55
CA GLU A 112 -0.20 21.09 0.60
C GLU A 112 -1.14 20.62 1.71
N PHE A 113 -0.63 19.82 2.65
CA PHE A 113 -1.45 19.22 3.69
C PHE A 113 -0.66 18.79 4.92
N LYS A 114 -1.40 18.43 5.98
CA LYS A 114 -0.83 18.01 7.26
C LYS A 114 -1.35 16.66 7.68
N LEU A 115 -0.46 15.87 8.28
CA LEU A 115 -0.77 14.58 8.88
C LEU A 115 -0.33 14.57 10.33
N GLU A 116 -1.18 14.09 11.23
CA GLU A 116 -0.83 13.88 12.63
C GLU A 116 -1.16 12.45 13.06
N ALA A 117 -0.20 11.77 13.68
CA ALA A 117 -0.39 10.41 14.17
C ALA A 117 0.43 10.13 15.44
N THR A 118 0.14 9.00 16.07
CA THR A 118 0.93 8.43 17.17
C THR A 118 1.70 7.22 16.65
N LYS A 119 3.00 7.17 16.97
CA LYS A 119 3.86 6.04 16.64
C LYS A 119 3.27 4.74 17.22
N GLY A 120 3.10 3.73 16.35
CA GLY A 120 2.48 2.45 16.71
C GLY A 120 0.95 2.38 16.56
N ASP A 121 0.28 3.51 16.27
CA ASP A 121 -1.17 3.55 16.00
C ASP A 121 -1.48 4.47 14.82
N TYR A 122 -0.81 4.26 13.68
CA TYR A 122 -0.93 5.15 12.54
C TYR A 122 -2.31 5.16 11.90
N VAL A 123 -3.12 4.11 12.06
CA VAL A 123 -4.45 4.05 11.43
C VAL A 123 -5.48 4.77 12.29
N ASN A 124 -5.61 4.42 13.57
CA ASN A 124 -6.70 4.95 14.39
C ASN A 124 -6.44 6.38 14.84
N SER A 125 -5.17 6.71 15.14
CA SER A 125 -4.80 8.04 15.60
C SER A 125 -4.64 9.09 14.49
N MET A 126 -4.63 8.67 13.21
CA MET A 126 -4.41 9.61 12.10
C MET A 126 -5.46 10.71 12.06
N ARG A 127 -4.97 11.94 11.95
CA ARG A 127 -5.71 13.15 11.57
C ARG A 127 -5.08 13.70 10.30
N VAL A 128 -5.93 14.06 9.35
CA VAL A 128 -5.54 14.64 8.07
C VAL A 128 -6.17 16.02 7.98
N GLU A 129 -5.40 17.00 7.56
CA GLU A 129 -5.88 18.36 7.29
C GLU A 129 -5.44 18.81 5.90
N GLY A 130 -6.39 19.25 5.08
CA GLY A 130 -6.10 19.82 3.76
C GLY A 130 -5.92 18.82 2.62
N CYS A 131 -6.17 17.53 2.84
CA CYS A 131 -6.09 16.51 1.78
C CYS A 131 -7.26 15.53 1.83
N LEU A 132 -8.25 15.75 0.96
CA LEU A 132 -9.42 14.88 0.83
C LEU A 132 -9.03 13.43 0.54
N ASP A 133 -8.05 13.19 -0.33
CA ASP A 133 -7.65 11.84 -0.70
C ASP A 133 -7.11 11.04 0.49
N ASN A 134 -6.32 11.68 1.35
CA ASN A 134 -5.82 11.05 2.58
C ASN A 134 -6.93 10.93 3.64
N GLU A 135 -7.87 11.87 3.75
CA GLU A 135 -9.05 11.71 4.61
C GLU A 135 -9.85 10.45 4.22
N LEU A 136 -10.08 10.23 2.91
CA LEU A 136 -10.78 9.06 2.41
C LEU A 136 -9.97 7.77 2.59
N LEU A 137 -8.65 7.81 2.37
CA LEU A 137 -7.75 6.70 2.65
C LEU A 137 -7.87 6.25 4.11
N TYR A 138 -7.75 7.18 5.06
CA TYR A 138 -7.79 6.84 6.48
C TYR A 138 -9.21 6.46 6.95
N LYS A 139 -10.27 6.97 6.31
CA LYS A 139 -11.62 6.45 6.50
C LYS A 139 -11.71 4.97 6.13
N ASN A 140 -11.16 4.58 4.98
CA ASN A 140 -11.14 3.19 4.53
C ASN A 140 -10.26 2.31 5.43
N LEU A 141 -9.05 2.75 5.78
CA LEU A 141 -8.14 1.95 6.62
C LEU A 141 -8.72 1.68 8.02
N LYS A 142 -9.39 2.68 8.63
CA LYS A 142 -10.09 2.51 9.91
C LYS A 142 -11.24 1.49 9.79
N PHE A 143 -12.04 1.59 8.72
CA PHE A 143 -13.08 0.61 8.45
C PHE A 143 -12.52 -0.81 8.25
N GLU A 144 -11.46 -0.97 7.47
CA GLU A 144 -10.84 -2.28 7.21
C GLU A 144 -10.29 -2.93 8.49
N ALA A 145 -9.69 -2.13 9.38
CA ALA A 145 -9.22 -2.60 10.68
C ALA A 145 -10.38 -3.15 11.54
N GLU A 146 -11.47 -2.38 11.69
CA GLU A 146 -12.66 -2.82 12.46
C GLU A 146 -13.34 -4.03 11.80
N PHE A 147 -13.49 -3.98 10.48
CA PHE A 147 -14.10 -5.04 9.68
C PHE A 147 -13.36 -6.36 9.86
N GLY A 148 -12.03 -6.35 9.84
CA GLY A 148 -11.19 -7.53 10.07
C GLY A 148 -11.45 -8.16 11.44
N THR A 149 -11.54 -7.36 12.50
CA THR A 149 -11.86 -7.82 13.86
C THR A 149 -13.24 -8.49 13.95
N ARG A 150 -14.23 -7.98 13.21
CA ARG A 150 -15.60 -8.53 13.17
C ARG A 150 -15.69 -9.80 12.31
N LEU A 151 -14.98 -9.85 11.19
CA LEU A 151 -15.05 -10.97 10.25
C LEU A 151 -14.26 -12.20 10.73
N GLN A 152 -13.11 -12.01 11.40
CA GLN A 152 -12.23 -13.08 11.85
C GLN A 152 -12.95 -14.18 12.67
N PRO A 153 -13.75 -13.86 13.71
CA PRO A 153 -14.44 -14.90 14.48
C PRO A 153 -15.53 -15.60 13.67
N VAL A 154 -16.19 -14.91 12.74
CA VAL A 154 -17.21 -15.50 11.85
C VAL A 154 -16.57 -16.55 10.93
N ASN A 155 -15.43 -16.21 10.32
CA ASN A 155 -14.67 -17.15 9.48
C ASN A 155 -14.19 -18.36 10.28
N LYS A 156 -13.72 -18.15 11.52
CA LYS A 156 -13.31 -19.25 12.41
C LYS A 156 -14.47 -20.18 12.75
N GLN A 157 -15.67 -19.65 12.97
CA GLN A 157 -16.87 -20.46 13.21
C GLN A 157 -17.24 -21.29 11.98
N LEU A 158 -17.24 -20.69 10.78
CA LEU A 158 -17.54 -21.41 9.54
C LEU A 158 -16.58 -22.58 9.30
N ALA A 159 -15.28 -22.39 9.54
CA ALA A 159 -14.28 -23.44 9.35
C ALA A 159 -14.43 -24.62 10.32
N ALA A 160 -15.14 -24.43 11.45
CA ALA A 160 -15.37 -25.47 12.46
C ALA A 160 -16.71 -26.20 12.28
N LEU A 161 -17.60 -25.71 11.41
CA LEU A 161 -18.94 -26.26 11.22
C LEU A 161 -19.01 -27.11 9.94
N SER A 162 -19.83 -28.16 9.97
CA SER A 162 -20.13 -28.94 8.77
C SER A 162 -21.06 -28.15 7.85
N GLU A 163 -20.66 -28.04 6.59
CA GLU A 163 -21.44 -27.36 5.55
C GLU A 163 -22.85 -27.97 5.41
N GLY A 164 -23.85 -27.10 5.22
CA GLY A 164 -25.26 -27.49 5.07
C GLY A 164 -26.04 -27.67 6.39
N THR A 165 -25.39 -27.64 7.54
CA THR A 165 -26.07 -27.61 8.85
C THR A 165 -26.81 -26.28 9.08
N ALA A 166 -27.84 -26.29 9.94
CA ALA A 166 -28.60 -25.07 10.25
C ALA A 166 -27.69 -24.00 10.90
N GLU A 167 -26.78 -24.43 11.76
CA GLU A 167 -25.77 -23.61 12.41
C GLU A 167 -24.81 -23.01 11.39
N TYR A 168 -24.30 -23.82 10.45
CA TYR A 168 -23.46 -23.33 9.35
C TYR A 168 -24.17 -22.26 8.55
N ASN A 169 -25.41 -22.51 8.13
CA ASN A 169 -26.19 -21.57 7.32
C ASN A 169 -26.43 -20.25 8.07
N GLY A 170 -26.68 -20.31 9.38
CA GLY A 170 -26.82 -19.11 10.21
C GLY A 170 -25.55 -18.28 10.31
N VAL A 171 -24.38 -18.92 10.45
CA VAL A 171 -23.08 -18.20 10.46
C VAL A 171 -22.73 -17.69 9.06
N LYS A 172 -23.07 -18.43 8.01
CA LYS A 172 -22.83 -18.05 6.62
C LYS A 172 -23.59 -16.77 6.26
N ALA A 173 -24.87 -16.66 6.66
CA ALA A 173 -25.65 -15.44 6.48
C ALA A 173 -25.02 -14.22 7.19
N LYS A 174 -24.41 -14.41 8.38
CA LYS A 174 -23.68 -13.33 9.06
C LYS A 174 -22.43 -12.91 8.28
N GLN A 175 -21.69 -13.87 7.72
CA GLN A 175 -20.54 -13.59 6.86
C GLN A 175 -20.96 -12.78 5.63
N GLU A 176 -22.04 -13.17 4.96
CA GLU A 176 -22.56 -12.49 3.78
C GLU A 176 -23.01 -11.06 4.09
N ALA A 177 -23.65 -10.83 5.23
CA ALA A 177 -24.02 -9.49 5.68
C ALA A 177 -22.79 -8.58 5.88
N LEU A 178 -21.72 -9.12 6.49
CA LEU A 178 -20.45 -8.39 6.63
C LEU A 178 -19.81 -8.11 5.27
N ILE A 179 -19.76 -9.10 4.38
CA ILE A 179 -19.21 -8.92 3.02
C ILE A 179 -20.00 -7.83 2.28
N LYS A 180 -21.32 -7.82 2.40
CA LYS A 180 -22.17 -6.77 1.82
C LYS A 180 -21.84 -5.39 2.40
N GLU A 181 -21.67 -5.27 3.71
CA GLU A 181 -21.25 -4.01 4.35
C GLU A 181 -19.93 -3.50 3.78
N ARG A 182 -18.95 -4.38 3.56
CA ARG A 182 -17.67 -4.01 2.91
C ARG A 182 -17.89 -3.51 1.49
N VAL A 183 -18.73 -4.18 0.71
CA VAL A 183 -19.06 -3.75 -0.67
C VAL A 183 -19.72 -2.37 -0.66
N ASP A 184 -20.71 -2.18 0.21
CA ASP A 184 -21.42 -0.90 0.35
C ASP A 184 -20.47 0.22 0.81
N HIS A 185 -19.52 -0.08 1.71
CA HIS A 185 -18.48 0.86 2.14
C HIS A 185 -17.58 1.29 0.97
N VAL A 186 -17.11 0.35 0.15
CA VAL A 186 -16.28 0.68 -1.02
C VAL A 186 -17.07 1.48 -2.06
N GLN A 187 -18.32 1.08 -2.32
CA GLN A 187 -19.22 1.78 -3.25
C GLN A 187 -19.58 3.20 -2.77
N TRP A 188 -19.56 3.46 -1.46
CA TRP A 188 -19.79 4.80 -0.93
C TRP A 188 -18.77 5.81 -1.48
N PHE A 189 -17.50 5.42 -1.66
CA PHE A 189 -16.47 6.31 -2.21
C PHE A 189 -16.77 6.73 -3.65
N SER A 190 -17.14 5.79 -4.52
CA SER A 190 -17.48 6.09 -5.92
C SER A 190 -18.75 6.92 -6.04
N ASN A 191 -19.72 6.72 -5.15
CA ASN A 191 -20.96 7.49 -5.16
C ASN A 191 -20.78 8.93 -4.65
N ASN A 192 -19.92 9.16 -3.64
CA ASN A 192 -19.81 10.45 -2.96
C ASN A 192 -18.58 11.26 -3.37
N HIS A 193 -17.51 10.60 -3.82
CA HIS A 193 -16.24 11.21 -4.19
C HIS A 193 -15.67 10.64 -5.50
N PRO A 194 -16.45 10.59 -6.60
CA PRO A 194 -16.06 9.90 -7.84
C PRO A 194 -14.77 10.44 -8.48
N ASN A 195 -14.44 11.72 -8.22
CA ASN A 195 -13.31 12.39 -8.83
C ASN A 195 -12.02 12.33 -8.01
N ALA A 196 -12.12 11.99 -6.73
CA ALA A 196 -10.98 11.87 -5.83
C ALA A 196 -9.99 10.81 -6.35
N PHE A 197 -8.70 11.09 -6.26
CA PHE A 197 -7.64 10.16 -6.66
C PHE A 197 -7.74 8.85 -5.88
N PHE A 198 -7.94 8.92 -4.56
CA PHE A 198 -8.12 7.76 -3.70
C PHE A 198 -9.27 6.87 -4.20
N THR A 199 -10.41 7.46 -4.56
CA THR A 199 -11.56 6.70 -5.07
C THR A 199 -11.20 5.95 -6.34
N LYS A 200 -10.59 6.61 -7.32
CA LYS A 200 -10.15 5.98 -8.57
C LYS A 200 -9.13 4.87 -8.33
N PHE A 201 -8.17 5.12 -7.43
CA PHE A 201 -7.18 4.15 -7.02
C PHE A 201 -7.83 2.92 -6.37
N LYS A 202 -8.72 3.13 -5.39
CA LYS A 202 -9.43 2.06 -4.66
C LYS A 202 -10.29 1.22 -5.58
N MET A 203 -11.02 1.86 -6.51
CA MET A 203 -11.89 1.17 -7.46
C MET A 203 -11.10 0.38 -8.49
N SER A 204 -9.97 0.90 -8.97
CA SER A 204 -9.08 0.18 -9.90
C SER A 204 -8.51 -1.11 -9.30
N GLY A 205 -8.37 -1.18 -7.98
CA GLY A 205 -7.92 -2.37 -7.26
C GLY A 205 -9.04 -3.35 -6.87
N GLN A 206 -10.31 -3.07 -7.17
CA GLN A 206 -11.39 -4.02 -6.88
C GLN A 206 -11.47 -5.10 -7.97
N ASN A 207 -11.54 -6.36 -7.55
CA ASN A 207 -11.86 -7.44 -8.48
C ASN A 207 -13.31 -7.29 -8.97
N PRO A 208 -13.57 -7.48 -10.27
CA PRO A 208 -14.93 -7.53 -10.77
C PRO A 208 -15.67 -8.74 -10.17
N ASP A 209 -16.99 -8.64 -10.07
CA ASP A 209 -17.81 -9.81 -9.78
C ASP A 209 -17.71 -10.78 -10.95
N LEU A 210 -17.15 -11.97 -10.69
CA LEU A 210 -16.96 -12.99 -11.72
C LEU A 210 -18.27 -13.74 -11.93
N THR A 211 -19.04 -13.31 -12.93
CA THR A 211 -20.20 -14.09 -13.38
C THR A 211 -19.74 -15.18 -14.35
N TYR A 212 -19.85 -16.44 -13.94
CA TYR A 212 -19.59 -17.56 -14.85
C TYR A 212 -20.83 -17.88 -15.69
N PRO A 213 -20.67 -18.21 -16.99
CA PRO A 213 -21.77 -18.73 -17.78
C PRO A 213 -22.34 -19.98 -17.10
N LYS A 214 -23.66 -19.99 -16.87
CA LYS A 214 -24.34 -21.20 -16.40
C LYS A 214 -24.34 -22.24 -17.51
N LEU A 215 -24.16 -23.52 -17.16
CA LEU A 215 -24.38 -24.60 -18.12
C LEU A 215 -25.83 -24.55 -18.61
N PRO A 216 -26.14 -25.01 -19.83
CA PRO A 216 -27.51 -25.06 -20.34
C PRO A 216 -28.49 -25.83 -19.42
N SER A 217 -27.96 -26.69 -18.54
CA SER A 217 -28.72 -27.47 -17.55
C SER A 217 -29.04 -26.72 -16.24
N GLY A 218 -28.61 -25.46 -16.10
CA GLY A 218 -28.73 -24.69 -14.84
C GLY A 218 -27.49 -24.81 -13.98
#